data_AF-A0A7S1FR02-F1
#
_entry.id   AF-A0A7S1FR02-F1
#
_cell.length_a   1.000
_cell.length_b   1.000
_cell.length_c   1.000
_cell.angle_alpha   90.00
_cell.angle_beta   90.00
_cell.angle_gamma   90.00
#
_symmetry.space_group_name_H-M   'P 1'
#
loop_
_entity.id
_entity.type
_entity.pdbx_description
1 polymer ?
#
loop_
_entity_poly.entity_id
_entity_poly.type
_entity_poly.pdbx_seq_one_letter_code
_entity_poly.pdbx_strand_id
1 'polypeptide(L)'
;MYEGEIDKINGSKMTLETQIMSLESNVQNMQTFQAMKQGANAMANVRKQADVDNVDDLMADIQEEMEIAQEISTAIAQPIDGVGVDDDELLDELKELEELDLEEKLMEIPAGVNKPLKMPSAPTAKPAQEEEDEAALKELEAMMA
;
A
#
# COMPACT_ATOMS: atom_id res chain seq x y z
N MET A 1 20.35 -26.83 -46.55
CA MET A 1 20.33 -25.81 -47.62
C MET A 1 19.12 -24.87 -47.52
N TYR A 2 17.95 -25.35 -47.07
CA TYR A 2 16.78 -24.48 -46.80
C TYR A 2 16.80 -23.72 -45.46
N GLU A 3 17.60 -24.18 -44.51
CA GLU A 3 17.66 -23.61 -43.16
C GLU A 3 18.19 -22.16 -43.13
N GLY A 4 19.26 -21.87 -43.87
CA GLY A 4 19.77 -20.50 -44.00
C GLY A 4 18.84 -19.56 -44.78
N GLU A 5 17.99 -20.11 -45.66
CA GLU A 5 16.98 -19.34 -46.38
C GLU A 5 15.79 -19.00 -45.47
N ILE A 6 15.40 -19.94 -44.60
CA ILE A 6 14.42 -19.75 -43.53
C ILE A 6 14.92 -18.67 -42.56
N ASP A 7 16.18 -18.71 -42.12
CA ASP A 7 16.74 -17.71 -41.20
C ASP A 7 16.75 -16.31 -41.83
N LYS A 8 17.08 -16.20 -43.12
CA LYS A 8 17.03 -14.93 -43.84
C LYS A 8 15.61 -14.38 -43.95
N ILE A 9 14.63 -15.24 -44.23
CA ILE A 9 13.21 -14.86 -44.29
C ILE A 9 12.72 -14.43 -42.89
N ASN A 10 13.11 -15.13 -41.83
CA ASN A 10 12.76 -14.78 -40.45
C ASN A 10 13.36 -13.42 -40.04
N GLY A 11 14.62 -13.15 -40.38
CA GLY A 11 15.24 -11.84 -40.14
C GLY A 11 14.56 -10.71 -40.92
N SER A 12 14.16 -10.98 -42.16
CA SER A 12 13.40 -10.04 -42.99
C SER A 12 12.01 -9.78 -42.41
N LYS A 13 11.34 -10.83 -41.93
CA LYS A 13 10.04 -10.74 -41.26
C LYS A 13 10.12 -9.90 -39.98
N MET A 14 11.10 -10.13 -39.12
CA MET A 14 11.30 -9.34 -37.89
C MET A 14 11.54 -7.85 -38.20
N THR A 15 12.27 -7.57 -39.29
CA THR A 15 12.50 -6.20 -39.76
C THR A 15 11.19 -5.55 -40.21
N LEU A 16 10.37 -6.27 -40.98
CA LEU A 16 9.05 -5.79 -41.42
C LEU A 16 8.10 -5.57 -40.24
N GLU A 17 8.08 -6.47 -39.27
CA GLU A 17 7.27 -6.31 -38.04
C GLU A 17 7.68 -5.05 -37.27
N THR A 18 8.99 -4.79 -37.14
CA THR A 18 9.50 -3.56 -36.52
C THR A 18 9.09 -2.30 -37.28
N GLN A 19 9.09 -2.36 -38.61
CA GLN A 19 8.62 -1.25 -39.45
C GLN A 19 7.12 -1.00 -39.30
N ILE A 20 6.31 -2.06 -39.19
CA ILE A 20 4.86 -1.96 -38.96
C ILE A 20 4.59 -1.28 -37.61
N MET A 21 5.24 -1.73 -36.53
CA MET A 21 5.10 -1.10 -35.21
C MET A 21 5.47 0.40 -35.24
N SER A 22 6.52 0.76 -35.96
CA SER A 22 6.92 2.17 -36.14
C SER A 22 5.88 2.97 -36.92
N LEU A 23 5.31 2.40 -37.99
CA LEU A 23 4.24 3.04 -38.76
C LEU A 23 2.97 3.24 -37.93
N GLU A 24 2.57 2.24 -37.15
CA GLU A 24 1.41 2.33 -36.24
C GLU A 24 1.61 3.43 -35.19
N SER A 25 2.79 3.48 -34.56
CA SER A 25 3.16 4.56 -33.64
C SER A 25 3.10 5.94 -34.30
N ASN A 26 3.60 6.07 -35.54
CA ASN A 26 3.52 7.32 -36.29
C ASN A 26 2.09 7.72 -36.63
N VAL A 27 1.22 6.76 -36.98
CA VAL A 27 -0.20 7.02 -37.23
C VAL A 27 -0.89 7.51 -35.96
N GLN A 28 -0.62 6.88 -34.82
CA GLN A 28 -1.14 7.31 -33.52
C GLN A 28 -0.66 8.73 -33.18
N ASN A 29 0.63 9.02 -33.35
CA ASN A 29 1.20 10.36 -33.14
C ASN A 29 0.55 11.41 -34.06
N MET A 30 0.28 11.06 -35.32
CA MET A 30 -0.41 11.94 -36.26
C MET A 30 -1.86 12.20 -35.82
N GLN A 31 -2.57 11.19 -35.32
CA GLN A 31 -3.92 11.35 -34.79
C GLN A 31 -3.93 12.27 -33.55
N THR A 32 -3.00 12.08 -32.62
CA THR A 32 -2.82 12.98 -31.47
C THR A 32 -2.52 14.40 -31.93
N PHE A 33 -1.63 14.58 -32.90
CA PHE A 33 -1.32 15.90 -33.46
C PHE A 33 -2.54 16.55 -34.13
N GLN A 34 -3.36 15.78 -34.85
CA GLN A 34 -4.60 16.27 -35.45
C GLN A 34 -5.61 16.68 -34.38
N ALA A 35 -5.78 15.90 -33.31
CA ALA A 35 -6.64 16.23 -32.19
C ALA A 35 -6.17 17.53 -31.49
N MET A 36 -4.86 17.66 -31.26
CA MET A 36 -4.26 18.89 -30.72
C MET A 36 -4.52 20.10 -31.63
N LYS A 37 -4.39 19.94 -32.96
CA LYS A 37 -4.69 21.01 -33.93
C LYS A 37 -6.16 21.41 -33.91
N GLN A 38 -7.08 20.45 -33.79
CA GLN A 38 -8.51 20.73 -33.65
C GLN A 38 -8.81 21.47 -32.34
N GLY A 39 -8.23 21.03 -31.22
CA GLY A 39 -8.34 21.70 -29.92
C GLY A 39 -7.79 23.13 -29.94
N ALA A 40 -6.62 23.34 -30.56
CA ALA A 40 -6.03 24.66 -30.74
C ALA A 40 -6.92 25.59 -31.59
N ASN A 41 -7.53 25.08 -32.66
CA ASN A 41 -8.48 25.86 -33.47
C ASN A 41 -9.76 26.18 -32.69
N ALA A 42 -10.29 25.24 -31.90
CA ALA A 42 -11.45 25.47 -31.06
C ALA A 42 -11.14 26.54 -29.99
N MET A 43 -10.00 26.43 -29.31
CA MET A 43 -9.52 27.45 -28.37
C MET A 43 -9.32 28.81 -29.05
N ALA A 44 -8.77 28.85 -30.27
CA ALA A 44 -8.61 30.09 -31.01
C ALA A 44 -9.96 30.72 -31.41
N ASN A 45 -10.96 29.90 -31.73
CA ASN A 45 -12.32 30.38 -32.02
C ASN A 45 -13.03 30.89 -30.76
N VAL A 46 -12.90 30.20 -29.63
CA VAL A 46 -13.39 30.68 -28.33
C VAL A 46 -12.73 32.01 -27.99
N ARG A 47 -11.40 32.10 -28.12
CA ARG A 47 -10.67 33.35 -27.92
C ARG A 47 -11.14 34.45 -28.85
N LYS A 48 -11.34 34.19 -30.14
CA LYS A 48 -11.87 35.19 -31.09
C LYS A 48 -13.30 35.66 -30.77
N GLN A 49 -14.13 34.78 -30.20
CA GLN A 49 -15.47 35.16 -29.73
C GLN A 49 -15.40 35.96 -28.43
N ALA A 50 -14.41 35.70 -27.57
CA ALA A 50 -14.19 36.44 -26.32
C ALA A 50 -13.47 37.79 -26.52
N ASP A 51 -12.45 37.86 -27.38
CA ASP A 51 -11.50 38.99 -27.52
C ASP A 51 -12.10 40.28 -28.12
N VAL A 52 -13.30 40.26 -28.69
CA VAL A 52 -13.83 41.45 -29.38
C VAL A 52 -14.73 42.32 -28.49
N ASP A 53 -15.44 41.75 -27.50
CA ASP A 53 -16.31 42.53 -26.60
C ASP A 53 -16.44 42.00 -25.15
N ASN A 54 -16.00 40.77 -24.83
CA ASN A 54 -16.43 40.05 -23.60
C ASN A 54 -15.29 39.38 -22.80
N VAL A 55 -14.03 39.82 -22.90
CA VAL A 55 -12.95 39.21 -22.10
C VAL A 55 -13.16 39.43 -20.60
N ASP A 56 -13.63 40.61 -20.22
CA ASP A 56 -13.94 40.93 -18.82
C ASP A 56 -15.10 40.07 -18.30
N ASP A 57 -16.14 39.87 -19.11
CA ASP A 57 -17.27 38.99 -18.79
C ASP A 57 -16.84 37.52 -18.71
N LEU A 58 -15.99 37.04 -19.63
CA LEU A 58 -15.49 35.67 -19.58
C LEU A 58 -14.56 35.42 -18.37
N MET A 59 -13.77 36.41 -17.98
CA MET A 59 -12.94 36.31 -16.77
C MET A 59 -13.79 36.33 -15.50
N ALA A 60 -14.93 37.03 -15.51
CA ALA A 60 -15.93 36.98 -14.45
C ALA A 60 -16.61 35.60 -14.40
N ASP A 61 -17.07 35.07 -15.54
CA ASP A 61 -17.68 33.74 -15.65
C ASP A 61 -16.72 32.64 -15.18
N ILE A 62 -15.42 32.72 -15.52
CA ILE A 62 -14.41 31.75 -15.06
C ILE A 62 -14.21 31.83 -13.53
N GLN A 63 -14.26 33.01 -12.94
CA GLN A 63 -14.18 33.16 -11.49
C GLN A 63 -15.42 32.58 -10.80
N GLU A 64 -16.62 32.85 -11.33
CA GLU A 64 -17.88 32.29 -10.84
C GLU A 64 -17.88 30.76 -10.93
N GLU A 65 -17.44 30.19 -12.06
CA GLU A 65 -17.35 28.74 -12.25
C GLU A 65 -16.33 28.10 -11.27
N MET A 66 -15.23 28.78 -10.97
CA MET A 66 -14.26 28.32 -9.97
C MET A 66 -14.82 28.36 -8.54
N GLU A 67 -15.63 29.36 -8.20
CA GLU A 67 -16.34 29.43 -6.92
C GLU A 67 -17.39 28.33 -6.79
N ILE A 68 -18.18 28.09 -7.84
CA ILE A 68 -19.16 26.98 -7.90
C ILE A 68 -18.45 25.63 -7.74
N ALA A 69 -17.32 25.42 -8.42
CA ALA A 69 -16.55 24.19 -8.29
C ALA A 69 -16.02 23.98 -6.86
N GLN A 70 -15.59 25.05 -6.17
CA GLN A 70 -15.20 24.99 -4.76
C GLN A 70 -16.39 24.70 -3.84
N GLU A 71 -17.55 25.30 -4.10
CA GLU A 71 -18.78 25.05 -3.36
C GLU A 71 -19.23 23.59 -3.51
N ILE A 72 -19.21 23.04 -4.73
CA ILE A 72 -19.51 21.63 -5.00
C ILE A 72 -18.50 20.72 -4.30
N SER A 73 -17.20 21.02 -4.40
CA SER A 73 -16.17 20.24 -3.72
C SER A 73 -16.36 20.25 -2.21
N THR A 74 -16.77 21.38 -1.65
CA THR A 74 -17.05 21.52 -0.22
C THR A 74 -18.31 20.76 0.16
N ALA A 75 -19.38 20.85 -0.63
CA ALA A 75 -20.64 20.15 -0.40
C ALA A 75 -20.50 18.62 -0.52
N ILE A 76 -19.62 18.13 -1.40
CA ILE A 76 -19.29 16.70 -1.51
C ILE A 76 -18.39 16.25 -0.35
N ALA A 77 -17.46 17.11 0.07
CA ALA A 77 -16.55 16.82 1.18
C ALA A 77 -17.23 16.92 2.55
N GLN A 78 -18.35 17.65 2.64
CA GLN A 78 -19.18 17.59 3.82
C GLN A 78 -19.68 16.15 3.99
N PRO A 79 -19.41 15.50 5.13
CA PRO A 79 -20.05 14.24 5.44
C PRO A 79 -21.56 14.46 5.31
N ILE A 80 -22.23 13.56 4.58
CA ILE A 80 -23.69 13.56 4.55
C ILE A 80 -24.13 13.30 5.98
N ASP A 81 -24.51 14.37 6.71
CA ASP A 81 -25.14 14.32 8.02
C ASP A 81 -26.39 13.41 7.92
N GLY A 82 -26.21 12.11 8.15
CA GLY A 82 -27.28 11.11 8.00
C GLY A 82 -26.88 9.78 7.39
N VAL A 83 -25.69 9.63 6.78
CA VAL A 83 -25.10 8.30 6.54
C VAL A 83 -24.18 8.02 7.72
N GLY A 84 -24.78 7.58 8.83
CA GLY A 84 -24.07 7.29 10.07
C GLY A 84 -23.03 6.19 9.85
N VAL A 85 -21.78 6.61 9.62
CA VAL A 85 -20.62 5.83 10.03
C VAL A 85 -20.60 5.96 11.54
N ASP A 86 -20.82 4.85 12.24
CA ASP A 86 -20.73 4.83 13.69
C ASP A 86 -19.24 4.93 14.06
N ASP A 87 -18.81 6.11 14.51
CA ASP A 87 -17.42 6.35 14.88
C ASP A 87 -16.94 5.35 15.92
N ASP A 88 -17.84 4.83 16.77
CA ASP A 88 -17.51 3.81 17.77
C ASP A 88 -17.22 2.44 17.12
N GLU A 89 -17.98 2.04 16.09
CA GLU A 89 -17.74 0.82 15.32
C GLU A 89 -16.41 0.88 14.56
N LEU A 90 -16.07 2.05 13.98
CA LEU A 90 -14.82 2.26 13.26
C LEU A 90 -13.61 2.26 14.20
N LEU A 91 -13.74 2.82 15.40
CA LEU A 91 -12.70 2.82 16.43
C LEU A 91 -12.43 1.40 16.95
N ASP A 92 -13.47 0.58 17.11
CA ASP A 92 -13.33 -0.81 17.50
C ASP A 92 -12.62 -1.63 16.40
N GLU A 93 -12.98 -1.44 15.13
CA GLU A 93 -12.28 -2.09 14.00
C GLU A 93 -10.80 -1.67 13.91
N LEU A 94 -10.51 -0.37 14.08
CA LEU A 94 -9.15 0.15 14.08
C LEU A 94 -8.30 -0.50 15.18
N LYS A 95 -8.87 -0.68 16.37
CA LYS A 95 -8.19 -1.29 17.50
C LYS A 95 -7.88 -2.78 17.24
N GLU A 96 -8.82 -3.51 16.64
CA GLU A 96 -8.59 -4.91 16.26
C GLU A 96 -7.45 -5.03 15.24
N LEU A 97 -7.38 -4.14 14.25
CA LEU A 97 -6.28 -4.09 13.28
C LEU A 97 -4.91 -3.80 13.93
N GLU A 98 -4.86 -2.89 14.91
CA GLU A 98 -3.62 -2.58 15.64
C GLU A 98 -3.14 -3.78 16.49
N GLU A 99 -4.06 -4.53 17.10
CA GLU A 99 -3.73 -5.74 17.85
C GLU A 99 -3.18 -6.84 16.94
N LEU A 100 -3.75 -7.02 15.74
CA LEU A 100 -3.26 -7.99 14.75
C LEU A 100 -1.86 -7.64 14.23
N ASP A 101 -1.58 -6.37 13.93
CA ASP A 101 -0.25 -5.92 13.48
C ASP A 101 0.80 -6.05 14.61
N LEU A 102 0.40 -5.84 15.86
CA LEU A 102 1.27 -6.10 17.02
C LEU A 102 1.58 -7.60 17.16
N GLU A 103 0.57 -8.47 17.02
CA GLU A 103 0.75 -9.92 17.08
C GLU A 103 1.67 -10.42 15.97
N GLU A 104 1.50 -9.93 14.74
CA GLU A 104 2.38 -10.24 13.61
C GLU A 104 3.84 -9.84 13.91
N LYS A 105 4.05 -8.61 14.41
CA LYS A 105 5.39 -8.14 14.85
C LYS A 105 5.96 -8.94 16.00
N LEU A 106 5.14 -9.48 16.90
CA LEU A 106 5.59 -10.33 18.01
C LEU A 106 5.93 -11.76 17.55
N MET A 107 5.18 -12.28 16.58
CA MET A 107 5.44 -13.57 15.93
C MET A 107 6.65 -13.52 14.99
N GLU A 108 7.09 -12.32 14.60
CA GLU A 108 8.36 -12.09 13.92
C GLU A 108 9.52 -12.36 14.89
N ILE A 109 9.81 -13.64 15.13
CA ILE A 109 10.93 -14.08 15.95
C ILE A 109 12.22 -13.61 15.24
N PRO A 110 13.03 -12.73 15.86
CA PRO A 110 14.31 -12.35 15.28
C PRO A 110 15.14 -13.61 15.06
N ALA A 111 15.68 -13.75 13.85
CA ALA A 111 16.48 -14.90 13.42
C ALA A 111 17.71 -15.11 14.35
N GLY A 112 17.51 -15.83 15.45
CA GLY A 112 18.50 -15.93 16.53
C GLY A 112 18.04 -16.70 17.77
N VAL A 113 16.74 -16.95 17.95
CA VAL A 113 16.19 -17.63 19.14
C VAL A 113 16.42 -19.16 19.11
N ASN A 114 16.83 -19.73 17.97
CA ASN A 114 17.23 -21.15 17.85
C ASN A 114 18.66 -21.46 18.33
N LYS A 115 19.18 -20.72 19.33
CA LYS A 115 20.40 -21.11 20.04
C LYS A 115 19.99 -21.82 21.33
N PRO A 116 20.50 -23.03 21.63
CA PRO A 116 20.23 -23.68 22.90
C PRO A 116 20.73 -22.76 24.02
N LEU A 117 19.79 -22.28 24.85
CA LEU A 117 20.10 -21.52 26.04
C LEU A 117 20.96 -22.39 26.96
N LYS A 118 22.21 -21.97 27.22
CA LYS A 118 23.06 -22.59 28.24
C LYS A 118 22.45 -22.26 29.61
N MET A 119 21.60 -23.15 30.09
CA MET A 119 21.07 -23.04 31.46
C MET A 119 22.17 -23.42 32.46
N PRO A 120 22.25 -22.72 33.61
CA PRO A 120 23.17 -23.08 34.68
C PRO A 120 22.81 -24.48 35.23
N SER A 121 23.83 -25.26 35.58
CA SER A 121 23.63 -26.59 36.19
C SER A 121 22.96 -26.44 37.55
N ALA A 122 21.91 -27.23 37.80
CA ALA A 122 21.20 -27.21 39.07
C ALA A 122 22.13 -27.66 40.23
N PRO A 123 22.03 -27.05 41.43
CA PRO A 123 22.83 -27.47 42.58
C PRO A 123 22.50 -28.91 42.98
N THR A 124 23.51 -29.76 43.05
CA THR A 124 23.42 -31.17 43.52
C THR A 124 23.63 -31.33 45.02
N ALA A 125 23.70 -30.22 45.77
CA ALA A 125 23.85 -30.28 47.22
C ALA A 125 22.55 -30.76 47.87
N LYS A 126 22.65 -31.86 48.63
CA LYS A 126 21.56 -32.38 49.45
C LYS A 126 21.17 -31.31 50.50
N PRO A 127 19.88 -30.99 50.69
CA PRO A 127 19.48 -29.99 51.68
C PRO A 127 19.87 -30.48 53.08
N ALA A 128 20.50 -29.61 53.89
CA ALA A 128 20.90 -29.90 55.27
C ALA A 128 19.71 -30.21 56.21
N GLN A 129 18.48 -30.04 55.72
CA GLN A 129 17.24 -30.28 56.45
C GLN A 129 16.96 -31.78 56.67
N GLU A 130 17.46 -32.65 55.79
CA GLU A 130 17.24 -34.10 55.94
C GLU A 130 17.95 -34.69 57.17
N GLU A 131 19.12 -34.16 57.56
CA GLU A 131 19.83 -34.65 58.75
C GLU A 131 19.15 -34.20 60.06
N GLU A 132 18.52 -33.01 60.05
CA GLU A 132 17.81 -32.47 61.20
C GLU A 132 16.47 -33.20 61.44
N ASP A 133 15.77 -33.53 60.34
CA ASP A 133 14.53 -34.32 60.39
C ASP A 133 14.79 -35.77 60.84
N GLU A 134 15.89 -36.39 60.41
CA GLU A 134 16.25 -37.76 60.80
C GLU A 134 16.68 -37.84 62.29
N ALA A 135 17.35 -36.81 62.80
CA ALA A 135 17.67 -36.68 64.22
C ALA A 135 16.40 -36.48 65.07
N ALA A 136 15.47 -35.63 64.63
CA ALA A 136 14.21 -35.38 65.32
C ALA A 136 13.31 -36.63 65.37
N LEU A 137 13.27 -37.42 64.29
CA LEU A 137 12.49 -38.66 64.25
C LEU A 137 13.02 -39.69 65.26
N LYS A 138 14.34 -39.80 65.37
CA LYS A 138 15.01 -40.76 66.26
C LYS A 138 14.85 -40.41 67.74
N GLU A 139 14.82 -39.12 68.08
CA GLU A 139 14.52 -38.66 69.43
C GLU A 139 13.07 -38.97 69.81
N LEU A 140 12.13 -38.80 68.87
CA LEU A 140 10.71 -39.06 69.09
C LEU A 140 10.42 -40.57 69.30
N GLU A 141 11.13 -41.46 68.60
CA GLU A 141 11.06 -42.91 68.82
C GLU A 141 11.64 -43.32 70.19
N ALA A 142 12.72 -42.68 70.65
CA ALA A 142 13.32 -42.96 71.96
C ALA A 142 12.42 -42.51 73.13
N MET A 143 11.54 -41.53 72.92
CA MET A 143 10.58 -41.04 73.91
C MET A 143 9.34 -41.94 74.07
N MET A 144 9.08 -42.84 73.11
CA MET A 144 7.93 -43.76 73.13
C MET A 144 8.28 -45.20 73.58
N ALA A 145 9.54 -45.47 73.91
CA ALA A 145 10.02 -46.73 74.49
C ALA A 145 10.24 -46.62 76.00
#